data_AF-A0A7S1CE41-F1
#
_entry.id   AF-A0A7S1CE41-F1
#
_cell.length_a   1.000
_cell.length_b   1.000
_cell.length_c   1.000
_cell.angle_alpha   90.00
_cell.angle_beta   90.00
_cell.angle_gamma   90.00
#
_symmetry.space_group_name_H-M   'P 1'
#
loop_
_entity.id
_entity.type
_entity.pdbx_description
1 polymer ?
#
loop_
_entity_poly.entity_id
_entity_poly.type
_entity_poly.pdbx_seq_one_letter_code
_entity_poly.pdbx_strand_id
1 'polypeptide(L)'
;MAAAGRAVAGSAFRGVTAGATAATRGAAGSEIDWTNFNYPCSGEPCNLLHFDLAELRGKQGDAVFTVVRTVYAWFLLSFGVVCLNFLNSFILAVAIDSSVIYSGVNVVYGLFNFIIASVCGLFVVYNIYKGLAVPSPKAKRNGQAVMVVLLILSFIQMLMGAGNTNGFANFGTDRMALAEAADLGIVGYWKAMTVIESLLWMGAVGLGVFAFWRLHTF
;
A
#
# COMPACT_ATOMS: atom_id res chain seq x y z
N MET A 1 -5.88 -49.01 32.42
CA MET A 1 -4.70 -48.76 31.54
C MET A 1 -5.11 -47.94 30.30
N ALA A 2 -5.23 -46.59 30.37
CA ALA A 2 -5.42 -45.80 29.12
C ALA A 2 -5.13 -44.29 29.21
N ALA A 3 -4.73 -43.72 30.36
CA ALA A 3 -4.62 -42.26 30.52
C ALA A 3 -3.16 -41.72 30.52
N ALA A 4 -2.18 -42.52 30.91
CA ALA A 4 -0.79 -42.04 31.05
C ALA A 4 0.00 -41.96 29.72
N GLY A 5 -0.43 -42.67 28.67
CA GLY A 5 0.27 -42.69 27.37
C GLY A 5 0.01 -41.47 26.46
N ARG A 6 -1.08 -40.73 26.67
CA ARG A 6 -1.45 -39.60 25.79
C ARG A 6 -0.73 -38.29 26.12
N ALA A 7 -0.28 -38.11 27.37
CA ALA A 7 0.42 -36.88 27.78
C ALA A 7 1.86 -36.82 27.23
N VAL A 8 2.53 -37.97 27.07
CA VAL A 8 3.92 -38.05 26.61
C VAL A 8 4.01 -37.90 25.07
N ALA A 9 3.01 -38.38 24.33
CA ALA A 9 2.96 -38.21 22.88
C ALA A 9 2.70 -36.74 22.46
N GLY A 10 1.89 -36.01 23.22
CA GLY A 10 1.60 -34.59 22.95
C GLY A 10 2.78 -33.65 23.19
N SER A 11 3.64 -33.96 24.17
CA SER A 11 4.86 -33.17 24.45
C SER A 11 5.99 -33.49 23.49
N ALA A 12 6.16 -34.75 23.09
CA ALA A 12 7.15 -35.14 22.07
C ALA A 12 6.80 -34.59 20.69
N PHE A 13 5.52 -34.60 20.29
CA PHE A 13 5.12 -34.06 18.98
C PHE A 13 5.24 -32.53 18.93
N ARG A 14 4.94 -31.81 20.03
CA ARG A 14 5.22 -30.36 20.13
C ARG A 14 6.71 -30.04 20.18
N GLY A 15 7.53 -30.90 20.77
CA GLY A 15 8.99 -30.76 20.78
C GLY A 15 9.61 -30.99 19.39
N VAL A 16 9.05 -31.89 18.59
CA VAL A 16 9.53 -32.16 17.23
C VAL A 16 9.05 -31.11 16.22
N THR A 17 7.84 -30.55 16.36
CA THR A 17 7.41 -29.43 15.49
C THR A 17 8.07 -28.11 15.88
N ALA A 18 8.27 -27.84 17.17
CA ALA A 18 9.08 -26.71 17.64
C ALA A 18 10.56 -26.89 17.31
N GLY A 19 11.08 -28.12 17.38
CA GLY A 19 12.45 -28.46 17.00
C GLY A 19 12.70 -28.42 15.50
N ALA A 20 11.72 -28.78 14.65
CA ALA A 20 11.84 -28.70 13.19
C ALA A 20 11.68 -27.26 12.67
N THR A 21 10.87 -26.42 13.33
CA THR A 21 10.79 -24.97 13.05
C THR A 21 11.96 -24.20 13.68
N ALA A 22 12.53 -24.66 14.79
CA ALA A 22 13.77 -24.08 15.36
C ALA A 22 15.04 -24.53 14.61
N ALA A 23 15.08 -25.76 14.10
CA ALA A 23 16.21 -26.27 13.31
C ALA A 23 16.30 -25.61 11.91
N THR A 24 15.20 -25.06 11.38
CA THR A 24 15.23 -24.19 10.19
C THR A 24 15.56 -22.73 10.54
N ARG A 25 15.30 -22.27 11.76
CA ARG A 25 15.81 -20.98 12.28
C ARG A 25 17.30 -21.01 12.66
N GLY A 26 17.96 -22.15 12.51
CA GLY A 26 19.32 -22.43 12.97
C GLY A 26 20.42 -22.35 11.90
N ALA A 27 20.16 -21.77 10.72
CA ALA A 27 21.23 -21.34 9.83
C ALA A 27 21.35 -19.82 9.92
N ALA A 28 22.33 -19.35 10.69
CA ALA A 28 22.86 -17.99 10.59
C ALA A 28 23.57 -17.80 9.24
N GLY A 29 22.83 -18.04 8.16
CA GLY A 29 23.26 -17.90 6.77
C GLY A 29 23.03 -16.47 6.31
N SER A 30 23.95 -15.97 5.50
CA SER A 30 23.89 -14.69 4.78
C SER A 30 22.70 -14.55 3.83
N GLU A 31 21.74 -15.48 3.85
CA GLU A 31 20.68 -15.63 2.86
C GLU A 31 19.30 -15.39 3.48
N ILE A 32 18.43 -14.70 2.76
CA ILE A 32 17.10 -14.27 3.23
C ILE A 32 16.16 -15.48 3.41
N ASP A 33 15.43 -15.54 4.54
CA ASP A 33 14.48 -16.63 4.82
C ASP A 33 13.14 -16.44 4.10
N TRP A 34 13.10 -16.87 2.84
CA TRP A 34 11.90 -16.82 2.00
C TRP A 34 10.74 -17.70 2.48
N THR A 35 10.94 -18.56 3.49
CA THR A 35 9.89 -19.43 4.02
C THR A 35 9.07 -18.75 5.12
N ASN A 36 9.56 -17.63 5.66
CA ASN A 36 8.90 -16.87 6.72
C ASN A 36 7.89 -15.86 6.16
N PHE A 37 6.63 -16.27 5.99
CA PHE A 37 5.53 -15.36 5.62
C PHE A 37 5.09 -14.51 6.81
N ASN A 38 5.38 -13.19 6.76
CA ASN A 38 5.21 -12.26 7.89
C ASN A 38 4.40 -10.99 7.56
N TYR A 39 3.96 -10.82 6.30
CA TYR A 39 3.23 -9.63 5.84
C TYR A 39 1.85 -9.98 5.27
N PRO A 40 0.78 -9.19 5.53
CA PRO A 40 0.76 -7.88 6.19
C PRO A 40 0.66 -7.88 7.72
N CYS A 41 0.31 -9.01 8.35
CA CYS A 41 0.03 -9.07 9.78
C CYS A 41 1.07 -9.97 10.49
N SER A 42 1.83 -9.43 11.43
CA SER A 42 2.83 -10.24 12.15
C SER A 42 2.26 -11.41 12.98
N GLY A 43 0.92 -11.56 13.05
CA GLY A 43 0.23 -12.73 13.58
C GLY A 43 -0.43 -13.55 12.47
N GLU A 44 -0.26 -14.88 12.52
CA GLU A 44 -1.02 -15.85 11.73
C GLU A 44 -2.54 -15.61 11.90
N PRO A 45 -3.40 -15.90 10.89
CA PRO A 45 -3.15 -16.73 9.70
C PRO A 45 -3.08 -15.98 8.36
N CYS A 46 -3.06 -14.65 8.33
CA CYS A 46 -3.27 -13.88 7.09
C CYS A 46 -2.00 -13.43 6.35
N ASN A 47 -0.86 -14.10 6.57
CA ASN A 47 0.40 -13.72 5.91
C ASN A 47 0.51 -14.29 4.51
N LEU A 48 0.73 -13.39 3.55
CA LEU A 48 0.77 -13.68 2.13
C LEU A 48 2.18 -13.59 1.55
N LEU A 49 3.04 -12.76 2.15
CA LEU A 49 4.38 -12.46 1.64
C LEU A 49 5.41 -12.55 2.77
N HIS A 50 6.63 -12.84 2.37
CA HIS A 50 7.82 -12.54 3.16
C HIS A 50 8.30 -11.12 2.86
N PHE A 51 8.29 -10.24 3.87
CA PHE A 51 8.80 -8.88 3.79
C PHE A 51 9.40 -8.47 5.14
N ASP A 52 10.72 -8.54 5.26
CA ASP A 52 11.43 -8.17 6.49
C ASP A 52 12.53 -7.12 6.20
N LEU A 53 12.27 -5.88 6.61
CA LEU A 53 13.23 -4.79 6.44
C LEU A 53 14.43 -4.90 7.38
N ALA A 54 14.28 -5.51 8.55
CA ALA A 54 15.39 -5.69 9.49
C ALA A 54 16.37 -6.74 8.98
N GLU A 55 15.84 -7.84 8.43
CA GLU A 55 16.63 -8.86 7.74
C GLU A 55 17.38 -8.29 6.53
N LEU A 56 16.69 -7.49 5.71
CA LEU A 56 17.30 -6.82 4.55
C LEU A 56 18.47 -5.91 4.96
N ARG A 57 18.30 -5.15 6.06
CA ARG A 57 19.37 -4.28 6.60
C ARG A 57 20.59 -5.09 7.03
N GLY A 58 20.38 -6.19 7.75
CA GLY A 58 21.45 -7.05 8.24
C GLY A 58 22.20 -7.79 7.14
N LYS A 59 21.50 -8.21 6.08
CA LYS A 59 22.06 -9.10 5.04
C LYS A 59 22.51 -8.38 3.76
N GLN A 60 21.81 -7.31 3.34
CA GLN A 60 22.07 -6.60 2.08
C GLN A 60 22.64 -5.18 2.29
N GLY A 61 22.77 -4.74 3.54
CA GLY A 61 23.36 -3.46 3.93
C GLY A 61 22.38 -2.28 3.95
N ASP A 62 22.84 -1.18 4.55
CA ASP A 62 22.02 0.01 4.84
C ASP A 62 21.50 0.72 3.57
N ALA A 63 22.24 0.65 2.47
CA ALA A 63 21.85 1.29 1.22
C ALA A 63 20.61 0.62 0.60
N VAL A 64 20.60 -0.71 0.48
CA VAL A 64 19.44 -1.48 -0.02
C VAL A 64 18.23 -1.29 0.88
N PHE A 65 18.43 -1.40 2.20
CA PHE A 65 17.39 -1.15 3.20
C PHE A 65 16.75 0.22 3.01
N THR A 66 17.57 1.26 2.84
CA THR A 66 17.09 2.63 2.68
C THR A 66 16.26 2.81 1.42
N VAL A 67 16.64 2.18 0.29
CA VAL A 67 15.87 2.21 -0.95
C VAL A 67 14.51 1.55 -0.76
N VAL A 68 14.47 0.31 -0.27
CA VAL A 68 13.21 -0.44 -0.09
C VAL A 68 12.30 0.25 0.93
N ARG A 69 12.86 0.76 2.03
CA ARG A 69 12.09 1.52 3.03
C ARG A 69 11.45 2.76 2.43
N THR A 70 12.15 3.46 1.53
CA THR A 70 11.61 4.65 0.87
C THR A 70 10.46 4.29 -0.07
N VAL A 71 10.60 3.20 -0.85
CA VAL A 71 9.52 2.66 -1.71
C VAL A 71 8.32 2.21 -0.87
N TYR A 72 8.56 1.57 0.28
CA TYR A 72 7.49 1.16 1.18
C TYR A 72 6.77 2.36 1.81
N ALA A 73 7.50 3.40 2.22
CA ALA A 73 6.91 4.64 2.71
C ALA A 73 6.04 5.33 1.63
N TRP A 74 6.49 5.33 0.37
CA TRP A 74 5.71 5.79 -0.76
C TRP A 74 4.40 5.00 -0.92
N PHE A 75 4.47 3.67 -0.81
CA PHE A 75 3.28 2.81 -0.85
C PHE A 75 2.32 3.13 0.29
N LEU A 76 2.80 3.24 1.54
CA LEU A 76 1.95 3.56 2.69
C LEU A 76 1.24 4.91 2.55
N LEU A 77 1.97 5.93 2.06
CA LEU A 77 1.37 7.23 1.77
C LEU A 77 0.29 7.09 0.69
N SER A 78 0.60 6.47 -0.44
CA SER A 78 -0.34 6.29 -1.56
C SER A 78 -1.57 5.48 -1.13
N PHE A 79 -1.37 4.42 -0.34
CA PHE A 79 -2.43 3.62 0.27
C PHE A 79 -3.32 4.46 1.18
N GLY A 80 -2.73 5.29 2.04
CA GLY A 80 -3.46 6.24 2.88
C GLY A 80 -4.31 7.22 2.07
N VAL A 81 -3.80 7.72 0.94
CA VAL A 81 -4.55 8.62 0.06
C VAL A 81 -5.74 7.91 -0.57
N VAL A 82 -5.58 6.69 -1.08
CA VAL A 82 -6.72 5.96 -1.68
C VAL A 82 -7.76 5.55 -0.63
N CYS A 83 -7.35 5.24 0.61
CA CYS A 83 -8.27 5.08 1.73
C CYS A 83 -9.08 6.36 1.99
N LEU A 84 -8.40 7.50 2.02
CA LEU A 84 -9.03 8.79 2.23
C LEU A 84 -10.00 9.14 1.11
N ASN A 85 -9.61 8.90 -0.15
CA ASN A 85 -10.47 9.11 -1.32
C ASN A 85 -11.72 8.23 -1.24
N PHE A 86 -11.58 6.95 -0.89
CA PHE A 86 -12.72 6.06 -0.72
C PHE A 86 -13.68 6.55 0.38
N LEU A 87 -13.14 6.91 1.56
CA LEU A 87 -13.94 7.46 2.66
C LEU A 87 -14.65 8.77 2.27
N ASN A 88 -13.93 9.69 1.62
CA ASN A 88 -14.47 10.96 1.18
C ASN A 88 -15.64 10.76 0.20
N SER A 89 -15.52 9.78 -0.68
CA SER A 89 -16.55 9.44 -1.66
C SER A 89 -17.80 8.87 -0.99
N PHE A 90 -17.63 8.08 0.06
CA PHE A 90 -18.73 7.62 0.89
C PHE A 90 -19.44 8.78 1.60
N ILE A 91 -18.68 9.71 2.18
CA ILE A 91 -19.23 10.89 2.87
C ILE A 91 -20.03 11.76 1.88
N LEU A 92 -19.47 12.07 0.70
CA LEU A 92 -20.15 12.89 -0.31
C LEU A 92 -21.39 12.19 -0.86
N ALA A 93 -21.39 10.86 -1.01
CA ALA A 93 -22.55 10.10 -1.48
C ALA A 93 -23.68 10.03 -0.45
N VAL A 94 -23.37 10.06 0.86
CA VAL A 94 -24.40 10.07 1.92
C VAL A 94 -24.94 11.47 2.16
N ALA A 95 -24.09 12.49 2.08
CA ALA A 95 -24.46 13.85 2.46
C ALA A 95 -25.08 14.68 1.33
N ILE A 96 -24.87 14.30 0.06
CA ILE A 96 -25.50 14.96 -1.10
C ILE A 96 -26.63 14.05 -1.60
N ASP A 97 -27.88 14.49 -1.45
CA ASP A 97 -29.01 13.71 -1.93
C ASP A 97 -28.94 13.51 -3.46
N SER A 98 -29.22 12.27 -3.85
CA SER A 98 -28.53 11.52 -4.90
C SER A 98 -28.93 11.84 -6.35
N SER A 99 -29.62 12.96 -6.62
CA SER A 99 -30.18 13.23 -7.95
C SER A 99 -29.36 14.18 -8.84
N VAL A 100 -28.41 14.96 -8.32
CA VAL A 100 -27.81 16.07 -9.10
C VAL A 100 -26.29 16.02 -9.24
N ILE A 101 -25.51 15.50 -8.25
CA ILE A 101 -24.05 15.78 -8.20
C ILE A 101 -23.15 14.57 -7.86
N TYR A 102 -23.54 13.71 -6.91
CA TYR A 102 -22.74 12.54 -6.50
C TYR A 102 -23.65 11.30 -6.41
N SER A 103 -23.41 10.30 -7.26
CA SER A 103 -24.17 9.05 -7.24
C SER A 103 -23.37 7.94 -6.53
N GLY A 104 -24.05 6.90 -6.06
CA GLY A 104 -23.41 5.71 -5.48
C GLY A 104 -22.38 5.04 -6.41
N VAL A 105 -22.41 5.34 -7.72
CA VAL A 105 -21.40 4.90 -8.69
C VAL A 105 -20.01 5.43 -8.33
N ASN A 106 -19.90 6.64 -7.78
CA ASN A 106 -18.62 7.20 -7.34
C ASN A 106 -18.01 6.38 -6.20
N VAL A 107 -18.82 5.89 -5.26
CA VAL A 107 -18.36 5.00 -4.18
C VAL A 107 -17.80 3.71 -4.75
N VAL A 108 -18.47 3.13 -5.76
CA VAL A 108 -18.00 1.93 -6.45
C VAL A 108 -16.66 2.19 -7.16
N TYR A 109 -16.50 3.33 -7.84
CA TYR A 109 -15.22 3.71 -8.45
C TYR A 109 -14.12 3.91 -7.41
N GLY A 110 -14.43 4.53 -6.26
CA GLY A 110 -13.50 4.66 -5.14
C GLY A 110 -13.05 3.30 -4.60
N LEU A 111 -13.97 2.35 -4.48
CA LEU A 111 -13.66 0.98 -4.04
C LEU A 111 -12.73 0.26 -5.02
N PHE A 112 -13.00 0.34 -6.33
CA PHE A 112 -12.12 -0.26 -7.33
C PHE A 112 -10.74 0.40 -7.36
N ASN A 113 -10.67 1.73 -7.28
CA ASN A 113 -9.40 2.45 -7.21
C ASN A 113 -8.61 2.03 -5.95
N PHE A 114 -9.28 1.92 -4.81
CA PHE A 114 -8.68 1.42 -3.57
C PHE A 114 -8.08 0.02 -3.76
N ILE A 115 -8.83 -0.94 -4.31
CA ILE A 115 -8.35 -2.32 -4.50
C ILE A 115 -7.16 -2.35 -5.48
N ILE A 116 -7.33 -1.74 -6.66
CA ILE A 116 -6.33 -1.79 -7.73
C ILE A 116 -5.03 -1.10 -7.28
N ALA A 117 -5.11 0.12 -6.74
CA ALA A 117 -3.94 0.86 -6.29
C ALA A 117 -3.21 0.14 -5.14
N SER A 118 -3.94 -0.48 -4.21
CA SER A 118 -3.36 -1.26 -3.12
C SER A 118 -2.59 -2.47 -3.63
N VAL A 119 -3.19 -3.24 -4.54
CA VAL A 119 -2.55 -4.44 -5.12
C VAL A 119 -1.35 -4.06 -5.98
N CYS A 120 -1.48 -3.06 -6.86
CA CYS A 120 -0.38 -2.59 -7.70
C CYS A 120 0.75 -1.96 -6.88
N GLY A 121 0.43 -1.18 -5.85
CA GLY A 121 1.42 -0.59 -4.95
C GLY A 121 2.19 -1.65 -4.17
N LEU A 122 1.50 -2.65 -3.62
CA LEU A 122 2.13 -3.77 -2.95
C LEU A 122 2.98 -4.62 -3.90
N PHE A 123 2.52 -4.81 -5.14
CA PHE A 123 3.30 -5.47 -6.19
C PHE A 123 4.62 -4.74 -6.47
N VAL A 124 4.61 -3.40 -6.54
CA VAL A 124 5.83 -2.59 -6.72
C VAL A 124 6.80 -2.79 -5.56
N VAL A 125 6.31 -2.62 -4.32
CA VAL A 125 7.12 -2.82 -3.11
C VAL A 125 7.77 -4.20 -3.11
N TYR A 126 6.97 -5.24 -3.34
CA TYR A 126 7.44 -6.62 -3.26
C TYR A 126 8.43 -6.97 -4.37
N ASN A 127 8.20 -6.53 -5.61
CA ASN A 127 9.13 -6.78 -6.72
C ASN A 127 10.45 -6.02 -6.55
N ILE A 128 10.43 -4.79 -6.03
CA ILE A 128 11.65 -4.05 -5.73
C ILE A 128 12.39 -4.69 -4.55
N TYR A 129 11.68 -5.04 -3.47
CA TYR A 129 12.25 -5.78 -2.34
C TYR A 129 12.94 -7.05 -2.82
N LYS A 130 12.21 -7.92 -3.52
CA LYS A 130 12.72 -9.20 -4.02
C LYS A 130 13.86 -9.01 -5.01
N GLY A 131 13.75 -8.04 -5.92
CA GLY A 131 14.77 -7.78 -6.95
C GLY A 131 16.10 -7.28 -6.39
N LEU A 132 16.08 -6.62 -5.24
CA LEU A 132 17.28 -6.18 -4.52
C LEU A 132 17.79 -7.22 -3.51
N ALA A 133 16.88 -7.98 -2.89
CA ALA A 133 17.16 -9.05 -1.94
C ALA A 133 17.84 -10.27 -2.60
N VAL A 134 17.30 -10.70 -3.75
CA VAL A 134 17.89 -11.69 -4.64
C VAL A 134 18.12 -10.97 -5.95
N PRO A 135 19.38 -10.64 -6.32
CA PRO A 135 19.71 -9.84 -7.50
C PRO A 135 19.02 -10.34 -8.78
N SER A 136 17.81 -9.85 -9.02
CA SER A 136 16.92 -10.30 -10.06
C SER A 136 16.52 -9.10 -10.88
N PRO A 137 17.27 -8.81 -11.97
CA PRO A 137 17.02 -7.64 -12.80
C PRO A 137 15.59 -7.59 -13.34
N LYS A 138 14.98 -8.76 -13.59
CA LYS A 138 13.60 -8.87 -14.07
C LYS A 138 12.60 -8.38 -13.02
N ALA A 139 12.73 -8.79 -11.76
CA ALA A 139 11.85 -8.33 -10.69
C ALA A 139 12.01 -6.82 -10.45
N LYS A 140 13.25 -6.32 -10.36
CA LYS A 140 13.54 -4.88 -10.24
C LYS A 140 12.90 -4.08 -11.38
N ARG A 141 13.09 -4.50 -12.63
CA ARG A 141 12.54 -3.82 -13.82
C ARG A 141 11.01 -3.84 -13.86
N ASN A 142 10.38 -4.95 -13.50
CA ASN A 142 8.92 -5.04 -13.45
C ASN A 142 8.34 -4.10 -12.38
N GLY A 143 8.95 -4.06 -11.19
CA GLY A 143 8.58 -3.12 -10.13
C GLY A 143 8.74 -1.67 -10.57
N GLN A 144 9.87 -1.33 -11.20
CA GLN A 144 10.12 0.00 -11.77
C GLN A 144 9.09 0.41 -12.82
N ALA A 145 8.76 -0.48 -13.76
CA ALA A 145 7.80 -0.19 -14.81
C ALA A 145 6.41 0.13 -14.24
N VAL A 146 5.91 -0.69 -13.31
CA VAL A 146 4.62 -0.44 -12.65
C VAL A 146 4.67 0.81 -11.78
N MET A 147 5.79 1.07 -11.09
CA MET A 147 5.97 2.29 -10.30
C MET A 147 5.85 3.55 -11.16
N VAL A 148 6.50 3.59 -12.34
CA VAL A 148 6.40 4.74 -13.26
C VAL A 148 4.95 4.96 -13.69
N VAL A 149 4.22 3.90 -14.04
CA VAL A 149 2.80 4.00 -14.39
C VAL A 149 1.99 4.57 -13.23
N LEU A 150 2.18 4.07 -12.01
CA LEU A 150 1.48 4.57 -10.83
C LEU A 150 1.83 6.03 -10.52
N LEU A 151 3.08 6.46 -10.70
CA LEU A 151 3.48 7.85 -10.51
C LEU A 151 2.81 8.79 -11.51
N ILE A 152 2.69 8.38 -12.78
CA ILE A 152 1.96 9.14 -13.79
C ILE A 152 0.48 9.24 -13.41
N LEU A 153 -0.14 8.14 -12.99
CA LEU A 153 -1.54 8.13 -12.54
C LEU A 153 -1.75 9.00 -11.30
N SER A 154 -0.85 8.94 -10.32
CA SER A 154 -0.88 9.81 -9.13
C SER A 154 -0.72 11.28 -9.49
N PHE A 155 0.15 11.61 -10.45
CA PHE A 155 0.32 12.97 -10.95
C PHE A 155 -0.95 13.47 -11.66
N ILE A 156 -1.60 12.63 -12.46
CA ILE A 156 -2.89 12.96 -13.08
C ILE A 156 -3.96 13.18 -12.00
N GLN A 157 -4.05 12.31 -10.98
CA GLN A 157 -5.02 12.44 -9.88
C GLN A 157 -4.77 13.68 -9.00
N MET A 158 -3.52 14.12 -8.87
CA MET A 158 -3.17 15.38 -8.20
C MET A 158 -3.73 16.59 -8.97
N LEU A 159 -3.65 16.58 -10.30
CA LEU A 159 -4.06 17.71 -11.13
C LEU A 159 -5.55 17.70 -11.44
N MET A 160 -6.09 16.55 -11.81
CA MET A 160 -7.43 16.40 -12.35
C MET A 160 -8.27 15.53 -11.43
N GLY A 161 -9.55 15.89 -11.27
CA GLY A 161 -10.53 14.99 -10.68
C GLY A 161 -10.82 13.82 -11.62
N ALA A 162 -10.03 12.76 -11.54
CA ALA A 162 -10.17 11.56 -12.37
C ALA A 162 -10.31 10.32 -11.47
N GLY A 163 -11.20 9.40 -11.82
CA GLY A 163 -11.36 8.15 -11.08
C GLY A 163 -11.80 8.37 -9.62
N ASN A 164 -12.68 9.35 -9.38
CA ASN A 164 -13.26 9.67 -8.07
C ASN A 164 -12.26 10.28 -7.05
N THR A 165 -11.20 10.91 -7.56
CA THR A 165 -10.25 11.72 -6.77
C THR A 165 -10.59 13.21 -6.88
N ASN A 166 -10.22 14.02 -5.88
CA ASN A 166 -10.34 15.47 -5.96
C ASN A 166 -8.98 16.13 -6.18
N GLY A 167 -8.63 16.32 -7.45
CA GLY A 167 -7.44 17.08 -7.85
C GLY A 167 -7.66 18.60 -7.82
N PHE A 168 -6.57 19.37 -7.92
CA PHE A 168 -6.62 20.84 -7.88
C PHE A 168 -7.52 21.46 -8.95
N ALA A 169 -7.68 20.83 -10.12
CA ALA A 169 -8.57 21.33 -11.17
C ALA A 169 -10.07 21.26 -10.80
N ASN A 170 -10.45 20.61 -9.69
CA ASN A 170 -11.83 20.62 -9.23
C ASN A 170 -12.27 21.98 -8.64
N PHE A 171 -11.32 22.86 -8.30
CA PHE A 171 -11.62 24.22 -7.89
C PHE A 171 -12.29 25.00 -9.02
N GLY A 172 -13.49 25.51 -8.76
CA GLY A 172 -14.24 26.31 -9.73
C GLY A 172 -14.99 25.49 -10.78
N THR A 173 -15.12 24.18 -10.60
CA THR A 173 -16.00 23.37 -11.45
C THR A 173 -17.46 23.70 -11.20
N ASP A 174 -18.28 23.56 -12.25
CA ASP A 174 -19.74 23.79 -12.19
C ASP A 174 -20.41 22.98 -11.06
N ARG A 175 -19.86 21.82 -10.70
CA ARG A 175 -20.38 20.99 -9.59
C ARG A 175 -20.21 21.65 -8.22
N MET A 176 -19.06 22.27 -7.96
CA MET A 176 -18.85 23.01 -6.72
C MET A 176 -19.71 24.28 -6.70
N ALA A 177 -19.84 24.96 -7.85
CA ALA A 177 -20.70 26.13 -7.98
C ALA A 177 -22.18 25.80 -7.76
N LEU A 178 -22.66 24.67 -8.31
CA LEU A 178 -24.01 24.17 -8.09
C LEU A 178 -24.26 23.78 -6.63
N ALA A 179 -23.29 23.14 -5.97
CA ALA A 179 -23.40 22.80 -4.56
C ALA A 179 -23.39 24.05 -3.65
N GLU A 180 -22.67 25.10 -4.04
CA GLU A 180 -22.63 26.39 -3.35
C GLU A 180 -23.94 27.17 -3.55
N ALA A 181 -24.49 27.15 -4.77
CA ALA A 181 -25.80 27.73 -5.08
C ALA A 181 -26.95 27.00 -4.37
N ALA A 182 -26.81 25.70 -4.11
CA ALA A 182 -27.79 24.89 -3.40
C ALA A 182 -27.65 24.95 -1.86
N ASP A 183 -26.71 25.75 -1.33
CA ASP A 183 -26.45 25.95 0.11
C ASP A 183 -26.35 24.64 0.92
N LEU A 184 -25.72 23.62 0.34
CA LEU A 184 -25.71 22.26 0.91
C LEU A 184 -24.84 22.10 2.17
N GLY A 185 -24.24 23.16 2.70
CA GLY A 185 -23.34 23.15 3.87
C GLY A 185 -22.05 22.33 3.71
N ILE A 186 -21.95 21.44 2.72
CA ILE A 186 -20.85 20.49 2.51
C ILE A 186 -19.74 21.03 1.61
N VAL A 187 -19.95 22.18 0.96
CA VAL A 187 -18.99 22.76 0.01
C VAL A 187 -17.66 23.09 0.68
N GLY A 188 -17.69 23.60 1.91
CA GLY A 188 -16.48 23.87 2.68
C GLY A 188 -15.66 22.60 2.95
N TYR A 189 -16.34 21.52 3.34
CA TYR A 189 -15.72 20.20 3.51
C TYR A 189 -15.12 19.69 2.20
N TRP A 190 -15.86 19.77 1.08
CA TRP A 190 -15.37 19.30 -0.22
C TRP A 190 -14.14 20.11 -0.69
N LYS A 191 -14.16 21.44 -0.56
CA LYS A 191 -13.00 22.30 -0.87
C LYS A 191 -11.78 21.92 -0.01
N ALA A 192 -11.96 21.75 1.30
CA ALA A 192 -10.88 21.36 2.21
C ALA A 192 -10.30 19.98 1.85
N MET A 193 -11.16 18.99 1.60
CA MET A 193 -10.74 17.66 1.19
C MET A 193 -10.01 17.64 -0.14
N THR A 194 -10.42 18.47 -1.10
CA THR A 194 -9.71 18.65 -2.38
C THR A 194 -8.28 19.12 -2.17
N VAL A 195 -8.05 20.11 -1.30
CA VAL A 195 -6.69 20.57 -0.96
C VAL A 195 -5.90 19.43 -0.32
N ILE A 196 -6.46 18.77 0.69
CA ILE A 196 -5.78 17.72 1.45
C ILE A 196 -5.38 16.56 0.53
N GLU A 197 -6.32 16.04 -0.28
CA GLU A 197 -6.07 14.96 -1.22
C GLU A 197 -5.00 15.34 -2.25
N SER A 198 -5.07 16.55 -2.81
CA SER A 198 -4.10 17.03 -3.79
C SER A 198 -2.70 17.18 -3.19
N LEU A 199 -2.57 17.69 -1.96
CA LEU A 199 -1.28 17.80 -1.26
C LEU A 199 -0.71 16.43 -0.92
N LEU A 200 -1.53 15.47 -0.51
CA LEU A 200 -1.06 14.12 -0.24
C LEU A 200 -0.63 13.40 -1.53
N TRP A 201 -1.35 13.56 -2.64
CA TRP A 201 -0.92 13.06 -3.95
C TRP A 201 0.39 13.71 -4.40
N MET A 202 0.56 15.03 -4.19
CA MET A 202 1.82 15.72 -4.45
C MET A 202 2.97 15.13 -3.63
N GLY A 203 2.74 14.89 -2.34
CA GLY A 203 3.69 14.21 -1.46
C GLY A 203 4.04 12.80 -1.92
N ALA A 204 3.04 12.04 -2.37
CA ALA A 204 3.22 10.69 -2.92
C ALA A 204 4.04 10.72 -4.22
N VAL A 205 3.74 11.63 -5.15
CA VAL A 205 4.53 11.80 -6.38
C VAL A 205 5.96 12.19 -6.05
N GLY A 206 6.16 13.18 -5.18
CA GLY A 206 7.50 13.64 -4.78
C GLY A 206 8.34 12.53 -4.12
N LEU A 207 7.77 11.82 -3.14
CA LEU A 207 8.42 10.70 -2.47
C LEU A 207 8.69 9.53 -3.43
N GLY A 208 7.77 9.28 -4.36
CA GLY A 208 7.91 8.24 -5.35
C GLY A 208 8.99 8.53 -6.39
N VAL A 209 9.08 9.76 -6.90
CA VAL A 209 10.19 10.19 -7.77
C VAL A 209 11.53 10.09 -7.04
N PHE A 210 11.58 10.50 -5.77
CA PHE A 210 12.77 10.36 -4.94
C PHE A 210 13.19 8.90 -4.73
N ALA A 211 12.22 8.02 -4.45
CA ALA A 211 12.44 6.58 -4.32
C ALA A 211 12.93 5.96 -5.64
N PHE A 212 12.36 6.36 -6.77
CA PHE A 212 12.75 5.91 -8.10
C PHE A 212 14.17 6.37 -8.46
N TRP A 213 14.51 7.63 -8.19
CA TRP A 213 15.87 8.16 -8.36
C TRP A 213 16.88 7.34 -7.56
N ARG A 214 16.61 7.10 -6.27
CA ARG A 214 17.46 6.26 -5.41
C ARG A 214 17.65 4.85 -5.95
N LEU A 215 16.59 4.25 -6.49
CA LEU A 215 16.61 2.90 -7.07
C LEU A 215 17.44 2.82 -8.37
N HIS A 216 17.58 3.94 -9.10
CA HIS A 216 18.39 4.03 -10.31
C HIS A 216 19.87 4.35 -10.00
N THR A 217 20.14 5.12 -8.96
CA THR A 217 21.51 5.43 -8.53
C THR A 217 22.18 4.29 -7.76
N PHE A 218 21.38 3.30 -7.31
CA PHE A 218 21.84 2.07 -6.67
C PHE A 218 21.90 0.92 -7.67
#